data_AF-A0A961FMH2-F1
#
_entry.id   AF-A0A961FMH2-F1
#
_cell.length_a   1.000
_cell.length_b   1.000
_cell.length_c   1.000
_cell.angle_alpha   90.00
_cell.angle_beta   90.00
_cell.angle_gamma   90.00
#
_symmetry.space_group_name_H-M   'P 1'
#
loop_
_entity.id
_entity.type
_entity.pdbx_description
1 polymer ?
#
loop_
_entity_poly.entity_id
_entity_poly.type
_entity_poly.pdbx_seq_one_letter_code
_entity_poly.pdbx_strand_id
1 'polypeptide(L)'
;MSDTAWVEACLRRATSRAKSDVANKLVSMLLHEISRQIAAKTGMSVQSQEYGKIVTSTFGVDCPYCQRPLHSNRVAVEHLDGMNRIRLGLHVPGNVVIACSDCNREKRRDDQNANPTLADSGWEAFLRHGTKQCAPSCKTCEYWTRLHPDPVQRIRSLDRALGRLREFRNAFQSVEAEIRAIRLAMRSDVELLYRECQDYATQRIADLAADVVKRAK
;
A
#
# COMPACT_ATOMS: atom_id res chain seq x y z
N MET A 1 -8.77 -24.61 -21.89
CA MET A 1 -9.28 -24.86 -20.52
C MET A 1 -10.78 -24.92 -20.63
N SER A 2 -11.44 -26.01 -20.22
CA SER A 2 -12.90 -26.11 -20.33
C SER A 2 -13.60 -25.18 -19.34
N ASP A 3 -14.82 -24.75 -19.65
CA ASP A 3 -15.63 -23.90 -18.77
C ASP A 3 -15.82 -24.53 -17.39
N THR A 4 -15.99 -25.85 -17.32
CA THR A 4 -16.06 -26.62 -16.07
C THR A 4 -14.78 -26.50 -15.24
N ALA A 5 -13.60 -26.65 -15.86
CA ALA A 5 -12.33 -26.54 -15.14
C ALA A 5 -12.08 -25.11 -14.60
N TRP A 6 -12.57 -24.09 -15.32
CA TRP A 6 -12.54 -22.70 -14.84
C TRP A 6 -13.46 -22.48 -13.64
N VAL A 7 -14.71 -22.96 -13.71
CA VAL A 7 -15.68 -22.86 -12.61
C VAL A 7 -15.15 -23.55 -11.35
N GLU A 8 -14.63 -24.78 -11.46
CA GLU A 8 -14.03 -25.49 -10.32
C GLU A 8 -12.85 -24.73 -9.71
N ALA A 9 -11.99 -24.14 -10.54
CA ALA A 9 -10.87 -23.35 -10.06
C ALA A 9 -11.34 -22.08 -9.32
N CYS A 10 -12.42 -21.44 -9.78
CA CYS A 10 -13.05 -20.31 -9.08
C CYS A 10 -13.63 -20.73 -7.72
N LEU A 11 -14.35 -21.85 -7.66
CA LEU A 11 -14.92 -22.37 -6.42
C LEU A 11 -13.83 -22.72 -5.39
N ARG A 12 -12.74 -23.37 -5.81
CA ARG A 12 -11.59 -23.67 -4.93
C ARG A 12 -10.90 -22.41 -4.39
N ARG A 13 -10.85 -21.34 -5.19
CA ARG A 13 -10.23 -20.06 -4.79
C ARG A 13 -11.06 -19.27 -3.78
N ALA A 14 -12.35 -19.57 -3.63
CA ALA A 14 -13.22 -18.81 -2.73
C ALA A 14 -12.80 -18.92 -1.25
N THR A 15 -12.20 -20.04 -0.85
CA THR A 15 -11.84 -20.32 0.57
C THR A 15 -10.36 -20.19 0.88
N SER A 16 -9.49 -19.94 -0.11
CA SER A 16 -8.03 -20.04 0.07
C SER A 16 -7.38 -18.85 0.78
N ARG A 17 -8.08 -17.71 0.92
CA ARG A 17 -7.49 -16.45 1.42
C ARG A 17 -7.73 -16.13 2.89
N ALA A 18 -8.68 -16.81 3.54
CA ALA A 18 -9.13 -16.44 4.89
C ALA A 18 -7.99 -16.40 5.94
N LYS A 19 -7.00 -17.29 5.82
CA LYS A 19 -5.88 -17.38 6.78
C LYS A 19 -4.86 -16.25 6.62
N SER A 20 -4.50 -15.91 5.38
CA SER A 20 -3.62 -14.76 5.12
C SER A 20 -4.26 -13.44 5.51
N ASP A 21 -5.59 -13.34 5.47
CA ASP A 21 -6.30 -12.12 5.85
C ASP A 21 -6.18 -11.82 7.34
N VAL A 22 -6.22 -12.85 8.21
CA VAL A 22 -5.97 -12.70 9.66
C VAL A 22 -4.56 -12.19 9.93
N ALA A 23 -3.55 -12.82 9.33
CA ALA A 23 -2.14 -12.42 9.52
C ALA A 23 -1.90 -10.99 9.00
N ASN A 24 -2.42 -10.65 7.81
CA ASN A 24 -2.33 -9.29 7.28
C ASN A 24 -3.03 -8.26 8.18
N LYS A 25 -4.16 -8.62 8.79
CA LYS A 25 -4.86 -7.72 9.72
C LYS A 25 -4.02 -7.44 10.97
N LEU A 26 -3.39 -8.46 11.54
CA LEU A 26 -2.53 -8.29 12.72
C LEU A 26 -1.28 -7.46 12.40
N VAL A 27 -0.65 -7.68 11.24
CA VAL A 27 0.43 -6.80 10.76
C VAL A 27 -0.05 -5.35 10.65
N SER A 28 -1.22 -5.10 10.05
CA SER A 28 -1.78 -3.75 9.96
C SER A 28 -2.04 -3.13 11.33
N MET A 29 -2.50 -3.91 12.31
CA MET A 29 -2.73 -3.44 13.68
C MET A 29 -1.42 -3.08 14.38
N LEU A 30 -0.37 -3.90 14.24
CA LEU A 30 0.97 -3.61 14.75
C LEU A 30 1.52 -2.31 14.15
N LEU A 31 1.45 -2.15 12.82
CA LEU A 31 1.94 -0.93 12.15
C LEU A 31 1.19 0.32 12.63
N HIS A 32 -0.12 0.23 12.88
CA HIS A 32 -0.87 1.34 13.48
C HIS A 32 -0.45 1.64 14.92
N GLU A 33 -0.16 0.62 15.73
CA GLU A 33 0.33 0.82 17.10
C GLU A 33 1.69 1.53 17.11
N ILE A 34 2.63 1.09 16.29
CA ILE A 34 3.91 1.76 16.10
C ILE A 34 3.70 3.20 15.62
N SER A 35 2.77 3.42 14.68
CA SER A 35 2.44 4.76 14.18
C SER A 35 1.96 5.69 15.30
N ARG A 36 1.13 5.19 16.23
CA ARG A 36 0.67 5.96 17.40
C ARG A 36 1.83 6.35 18.32
N GLN A 37 2.75 5.43 18.57
CA GLN A 37 3.91 5.70 19.43
C GLN A 37 4.83 6.77 18.82
N ILE A 38 5.07 6.72 17.51
CA ILE A 38 5.84 7.77 16.81
C ILE A 38 5.10 9.11 16.86
N ALA A 39 3.79 9.13 16.60
CA ALA A 39 3.01 10.36 16.67
C ALA A 39 3.05 10.99 18.08
N ALA A 40 2.94 10.17 19.13
CA ALA A 40 3.05 10.61 20.52
C ALA A 40 4.45 11.16 20.83
N LYS A 41 5.51 10.49 20.36
CA LYS A 41 6.90 10.92 20.57
C LYS A 41 7.26 12.21 19.84
N THR A 42 6.80 12.36 18.59
CA THR A 42 7.15 13.50 17.73
C THR A 42 6.23 14.70 17.93
N GLY A 43 5.06 14.51 18.56
CA GLY A 43 4.01 15.52 18.66
C GLY A 43 3.31 15.82 17.33
N MET A 44 3.71 15.17 16.23
CA MET A 44 3.10 15.38 14.92
C MET A 44 2.08 14.30 14.61
N SER A 45 0.86 14.72 14.32
CA SER A 45 -0.25 13.82 13.95
C SER A 45 -0.72 14.14 12.55
N VAL A 46 -1.03 13.11 11.77
CA VAL A 46 -1.68 13.27 10.46
C VAL A 46 -3.11 13.82 10.56
N GLN A 47 -3.67 13.82 11.78
CA GLN A 47 -4.97 14.40 12.08
C GLN A 47 -4.88 15.88 12.46
N SER A 48 -3.67 16.45 12.59
CA SER A 48 -3.52 17.85 12.96
C SER A 48 -3.92 18.78 11.82
N GLN A 49 -4.47 19.95 12.16
CA GLN A 49 -4.80 20.98 11.18
C GLN A 49 -3.55 21.46 10.44
N GLU A 50 -2.42 21.52 11.13
CA GLU A 50 -1.12 21.88 10.54
C GLU A 50 -0.70 20.90 9.45
N TYR A 51 -0.81 19.60 9.69
CA TYR A 51 -0.52 18.60 8.69
C TYR A 51 -1.45 18.70 7.48
N GLY A 52 -2.74 18.92 7.73
CA GLY A 52 -3.73 19.20 6.68
C GLY A 52 -3.32 20.39 5.81
N LYS A 53 -2.86 21.49 6.43
CA LYS A 53 -2.36 22.67 5.69
C LYS A 53 -1.14 22.34 4.84
N ILE A 54 -0.20 21.55 5.34
CA ILE A 54 0.98 21.13 4.56
C ILE A 54 0.52 20.33 3.35
N VAL A 55 -0.28 19.27 3.54
CA VAL A 55 -0.80 18.44 2.45
C VAL A 55 -1.55 19.27 1.41
N THR A 56 -2.45 20.17 1.83
CA THR A 56 -3.19 21.05 0.91
C THR A 56 -2.29 22.08 0.24
N SER A 57 -1.27 22.62 0.91
CA SER A 57 -0.32 23.56 0.28
C SER A 57 0.53 22.88 -0.79
N THR A 58 0.88 21.60 -0.60
CA THR A 58 1.69 20.85 -1.56
C THR A 58 0.86 20.29 -2.71
N PHE A 59 -0.32 19.73 -2.42
CA PHE A 59 -1.12 18.98 -3.38
C PHE A 59 -2.36 19.73 -3.89
N GLY A 60 -2.79 20.78 -3.20
CA GLY A 60 -4.07 21.44 -3.45
C GLY A 60 -5.23 20.50 -3.10
N VAL A 61 -6.24 20.50 -3.96
CA VAL A 61 -7.36 19.55 -3.95
C VAL A 61 -7.22 18.52 -5.07
N ASP A 62 -6.01 18.26 -5.55
CA ASP A 62 -5.72 17.33 -6.63
C ASP A 62 -5.04 16.06 -6.12
N CYS A 63 -5.23 14.96 -6.85
CA CYS A 63 -4.54 13.71 -6.57
C CYS A 63 -3.02 13.87 -6.72
N PRO A 64 -2.20 13.43 -5.74
CA PRO A 64 -0.75 13.56 -5.78
C PRO A 64 -0.11 12.78 -6.93
N TYR A 65 -0.82 11.81 -7.50
CA TYR A 65 -0.34 10.99 -8.62
C TYR A 65 -0.84 11.51 -9.98
N CYS A 66 -2.15 11.42 -10.24
CA CYS A 66 -2.71 11.77 -11.54
C CYS A 66 -3.03 13.25 -11.72
N GLN A 67 -2.90 14.06 -10.67
CA GLN A 67 -3.12 15.52 -10.68
C GLN A 67 -4.52 15.95 -11.14
N ARG A 68 -5.48 15.02 -11.08
CA ARG A 68 -6.90 15.33 -11.31
C ARG A 68 -7.54 15.78 -9.99
N PRO A 69 -8.56 16.65 -10.05
CA PRO A 69 -9.31 17.05 -8.87
C PRO A 69 -9.85 15.86 -8.08
N LEU A 70 -9.73 15.95 -6.75
CA LEU A 70 -10.27 14.98 -5.82
C LEU A 70 -11.77 15.24 -5.62
N HIS A 71 -12.55 14.17 -5.67
CA HIS A 71 -13.98 14.20 -5.37
C HIS A 71 -14.24 13.37 -4.13
N SER A 72 -15.04 13.89 -3.18
CA SER A 72 -15.25 13.33 -1.84
C SER A 72 -15.66 11.85 -1.82
N ASN A 73 -16.38 11.36 -2.84
CA ASN A 73 -16.80 9.96 -2.96
C ASN A 73 -15.80 9.04 -3.67
N ARG A 74 -14.65 9.56 -4.11
CA ARG A 74 -13.61 8.84 -4.88
C ARG A 74 -12.21 9.12 -4.36
N VAL A 75 -12.09 9.44 -3.07
CA VAL A 75 -10.81 9.58 -2.37
C VAL A 75 -10.52 8.38 -1.48
N ALA A 76 -9.23 8.17 -1.23
CA ALA A 76 -8.74 7.23 -0.24
C ALA A 76 -7.57 7.86 0.52
N VAL A 77 -7.44 7.49 1.79
CA VAL A 77 -6.19 7.69 2.53
C VAL A 77 -5.12 6.83 1.85
N GLU A 78 -4.04 7.49 1.44
CA GLU A 78 -2.93 6.88 0.73
C GLU A 78 -1.70 6.85 1.62
N HIS A 79 -1.01 5.71 1.63
CA HIS A 79 0.28 5.54 2.28
C HIS A 79 1.36 5.40 1.21
N LEU A 80 2.24 6.39 1.08
CA LEU A 80 3.27 6.43 0.04
C LEU A 80 4.11 5.14 0.08
N ASP A 81 4.67 4.82 1.23
CA ASP A 81 5.05 3.46 1.59
C ASP A 81 3.80 2.73 2.09
N GLY A 82 3.34 1.71 1.37
CA GLY A 82 2.12 0.98 1.74
C GLY A 82 2.18 0.38 3.16
N MET A 83 1.07 0.47 3.91
CA MET A 83 0.94 -0.16 5.22
C MET A 83 0.66 -1.67 5.08
N ASN A 84 1.71 -2.43 4.77
CA ASN A 84 1.65 -3.88 4.60
C ASN A 84 2.98 -4.54 5.01
N ARG A 85 3.01 -5.87 5.08
CA ARG A 85 4.20 -6.63 5.51
C ARG A 85 5.44 -6.46 4.64
N ILE A 86 5.28 -6.01 3.38
CA ILE A 86 6.38 -5.87 2.42
C ILE A 86 7.02 -4.48 2.57
N ARG A 87 6.18 -3.44 2.60
CA ARG A 87 6.62 -2.05 2.63
C ARG A 87 6.79 -1.50 4.03
N LEU A 88 6.09 -2.04 5.02
CA LEU A 88 6.18 -1.62 6.43
C LEU A 88 5.91 -0.13 6.62
N GLY A 89 5.05 0.45 5.77
CA GLY A 89 4.69 1.86 5.87
C GLY A 89 3.89 2.16 7.13
N LEU A 90 4.08 3.36 7.68
CA LEU A 90 3.46 3.82 8.92
C LEU A 90 2.43 4.94 8.65
N HIS A 91 1.44 5.07 9.51
CA HIS A 91 0.40 6.10 9.43
C HIS A 91 0.87 7.38 10.13
N VAL A 92 1.87 8.03 9.54
CA VAL A 92 2.61 9.16 10.13
C VAL A 92 2.80 10.28 9.10
N PRO A 93 3.08 11.52 9.56
CA PRO A 93 3.40 12.64 8.68
C PRO A 93 4.52 12.32 7.70
N GLY A 94 4.38 12.74 6.45
CA GLY A 94 5.32 12.44 5.38
C GLY A 94 5.09 11.09 4.69
N ASN A 95 4.26 10.21 5.25
CA ASN A 95 3.82 8.98 4.56
C ASN A 95 2.35 8.98 4.17
N VAL A 96 1.50 9.79 4.80
CA VAL A 96 0.04 9.79 4.59
C VAL A 96 -0.41 10.98 3.75
N VAL A 97 -1.10 10.74 2.64
CA VAL A 97 -1.73 11.78 1.81
C VAL A 97 -3.14 11.36 1.41
N ILE A 98 -3.88 12.24 0.71
CA ILE A 98 -5.16 11.88 0.10
C ILE A 98 -4.94 11.72 -1.41
N ALA A 99 -5.35 10.58 -1.95
CA ALA A 99 -5.29 10.30 -3.38
C ALA A 99 -6.65 9.83 -3.90
N CYS A 100 -6.85 9.85 -5.22
CA CYS A 100 -8.03 9.22 -5.78
C CYS A 100 -7.97 7.69 -5.60
N SER A 101 -9.12 7.06 -5.39
CA SER A 101 -9.21 5.62 -5.12
C SER A 101 -8.65 4.77 -6.26
N ASP A 102 -8.69 5.27 -7.49
CA ASP A 102 -8.09 4.60 -8.65
C ASP A 102 -6.57 4.54 -8.54
N CYS A 103 -5.88 5.68 -8.34
CA CYS A 103 -4.42 5.68 -8.21
C CYS A 103 -3.96 4.82 -7.02
N ASN A 104 -4.62 4.93 -5.86
CA ASN A 104 -4.32 4.09 -4.68
C ASN A 104 -4.43 2.60 -5.05
N ARG A 105 -5.52 2.20 -5.70
CA ARG A 105 -5.71 0.80 -6.11
C ARG A 105 -4.65 0.32 -7.07
N GLU A 106 -4.28 1.12 -8.08
CA GLU A 106 -3.29 0.70 -9.06
C GLU A 106 -1.87 0.63 -8.46
N LYS A 107 -1.51 1.60 -7.59
CA LYS A 107 -0.23 1.62 -6.86
C LYS A 107 -0.01 0.38 -6.00
N ARG A 108 -1.07 -0.23 -5.45
CA ARG A 108 -0.95 -1.45 -4.62
C ARG A 108 -0.18 -2.58 -5.30
N ARG A 109 -0.17 -2.65 -6.63
CA ARG A 109 0.64 -3.64 -7.35
C ARG A 109 2.13 -3.45 -7.10
N ASP A 110 2.59 -2.20 -7.08
CA ASP A 110 3.98 -1.86 -6.78
C ASP A 110 4.27 -2.02 -5.29
N ASP A 111 3.32 -1.70 -4.41
CA ASP A 111 3.48 -1.96 -2.97
C ASP A 111 3.64 -3.44 -2.65
N GLN A 112 2.92 -4.31 -3.35
CA GLN A 112 2.95 -5.75 -3.15
C GLN A 112 4.14 -6.45 -3.83
N ASN A 113 4.93 -5.73 -4.63
CA ASN A 113 6.12 -6.28 -5.24
C ASN A 113 7.28 -6.29 -4.24
N ALA A 114 7.63 -7.48 -3.73
CA ALA A 114 8.77 -7.67 -2.83
C ALA A 114 10.13 -7.37 -3.49
N ASN A 115 10.23 -7.49 -4.82
CA ASN A 115 11.44 -7.28 -5.60
C ASN A 115 11.21 -6.20 -6.66
N PRO A 116 11.07 -4.92 -6.24
CA PRO A 116 10.82 -3.85 -7.20
C PRO A 116 12.06 -3.59 -8.06
N THR A 117 11.86 -3.45 -9.37
CA THR A 117 12.94 -3.19 -10.34
C THR A 117 13.00 -1.72 -10.78
N LEU A 118 11.93 -0.96 -10.54
CA LEU A 118 11.81 0.42 -11.02
C LEU A 118 12.31 1.45 -9.99
N ALA A 119 12.08 1.22 -8.70
CA ALA A 119 12.51 2.04 -7.56
C ALA A 119 12.39 1.25 -6.24
N ASP A 120 12.99 1.76 -5.16
CA ASP A 120 12.99 1.09 -3.85
C ASP A 120 11.62 1.14 -3.15
N SER A 121 10.81 2.17 -3.42
CA SER A 121 9.48 2.37 -2.82
C SER A 121 8.35 2.13 -3.83
N GLY A 122 7.18 1.73 -3.32
CA GLY A 122 6.01 1.42 -4.15
C GLY A 122 5.48 2.63 -4.92
N TRP A 123 5.43 3.80 -4.28
CA TRP A 123 4.96 5.04 -4.92
C TRP A 123 5.92 5.57 -5.99
N GLU A 124 7.24 5.49 -5.78
CA GLU A 124 8.20 5.88 -6.81
C GLU A 124 8.17 4.91 -7.98
N ALA A 125 8.06 3.60 -7.70
CA ALA A 125 7.93 2.60 -8.75
C ALA A 125 6.67 2.86 -9.59
N PHE A 126 5.53 3.12 -8.93
CA PHE A 126 4.26 3.45 -9.56
C PHE A 126 4.37 4.61 -10.57
N LEU A 127 5.10 5.68 -10.21
CA LEU A 127 5.31 6.85 -11.07
C LEU A 127 6.39 6.66 -12.15
N ARG A 128 7.26 5.65 -12.02
CA ARG A 128 8.26 5.34 -13.05
C ARG A 128 7.73 4.47 -14.18
N HIS A 129 6.55 3.85 -14.03
CA HIS A 129 5.87 3.18 -15.14
C HIS A 129 5.57 4.17 -16.27
N GLY A 130 6.01 3.87 -17.49
CA GLY A 130 5.87 4.75 -18.65
C GLY A 130 7.09 5.63 -18.95
N THR A 131 8.10 5.65 -18.07
CA THR A 131 9.43 6.26 -18.32
C THR A 131 10.52 5.22 -18.56
N LYS A 132 10.31 3.98 -18.10
CA LYS A 132 11.22 2.83 -18.24
C LYS A 132 10.59 1.70 -19.05
N GLN A 133 11.43 0.82 -19.58
CA GLN A 133 11.02 -0.37 -20.35
C GLN A 133 10.40 -1.42 -19.42
N CYS A 134 9.07 -1.38 -19.29
CA CYS A 134 8.29 -2.47 -18.72
C CYS A 134 7.91 -3.48 -19.80
N ALA A 135 7.48 -4.68 -19.39
CA ALA A 135 6.88 -5.64 -20.32
C ALA A 135 5.63 -5.03 -21.02
N PRO A 136 5.34 -5.41 -22.28
CA PRO A 136 4.18 -4.87 -23.02
C PRO A 136 2.83 -5.05 -22.31
N SER A 137 2.70 -6.08 -21.48
CA SER A 137 1.49 -6.40 -20.70
C SER A 137 1.43 -5.72 -19.32
N CYS A 138 2.27 -4.70 -19.07
CA CYS A 138 2.31 -4.00 -17.79
C CYS A 138 1.01 -3.21 -17.55
N LYS A 139 0.18 -3.72 -16.63
CA LYS A 139 -1.11 -3.09 -16.25
C LYS A 139 -0.96 -1.67 -15.72
N THR A 140 0.16 -1.34 -15.08
CA THR A 140 0.39 0.04 -14.59
C THR A 140 0.77 0.98 -15.73
N CYS A 141 1.54 0.53 -16.72
CA CYS A 141 1.77 1.31 -17.96
C CYS A 141 0.49 1.51 -18.76
N GLU A 142 -0.35 0.47 -18.87
CA GLU A 142 -1.67 0.55 -19.51
C GLU A 142 -2.56 1.57 -18.80
N TYR A 143 -2.61 1.53 -17.46
CA TYR A 143 -3.32 2.51 -16.65
C TYR A 143 -2.89 3.94 -16.94
N TRP A 144 -1.58 4.21 -16.94
CA TRP A 144 -1.07 5.56 -17.23
C TRP A 144 -1.33 6.00 -18.67
N THR A 145 -1.24 5.08 -19.62
CA THR A 145 -1.56 5.34 -21.03
C THR A 145 -3.03 5.72 -21.20
N ARG A 146 -3.94 5.06 -20.49
CA ARG A 146 -5.37 5.42 -20.51
C ARG A 146 -5.63 6.79 -19.91
N LEU A 147 -4.91 7.19 -18.86
CA LEU A 147 -5.08 8.50 -18.23
C LEU A 147 -4.43 9.64 -19.02
N HIS A 148 -3.28 9.37 -19.65
CA HIS A 148 -2.49 10.29 -20.44
C HIS A 148 -2.05 9.58 -21.73
N PRO A 149 -2.87 9.60 -22.80
CA PRO A 149 -2.56 8.88 -24.05
C PRO A 149 -1.28 9.39 -24.72
N ASP A 150 -1.09 10.71 -24.74
CA ASP A 150 0.12 11.33 -25.28
C ASP A 150 1.36 10.97 -24.44
N PRO A 151 2.37 10.31 -25.03
CA PRO A 151 3.54 9.84 -24.28
C PRO A 151 4.37 10.97 -23.68
N VAL A 152 4.49 12.11 -24.37
CA VAL A 152 5.30 13.24 -23.90
C VAL A 152 4.63 13.91 -22.69
N GLN A 153 3.33 14.17 -22.78
CA GLN A 153 2.52 14.70 -21.68
C GLN A 153 2.48 13.73 -20.50
N ARG A 154 2.37 12.42 -20.76
CA ARG A 154 2.40 11.38 -19.72
C ARG A 154 3.70 11.43 -18.93
N ILE A 155 4.85 11.40 -19.60
CA ILE A 155 6.18 11.47 -18.94
C ILE A 155 6.27 12.75 -18.10
N ARG A 156 5.94 13.91 -18.69
CA ARG A 156 5.97 15.20 -17.97
C ARG A 156 5.06 15.22 -16.74
N SER A 157 3.86 14.63 -16.85
CA SER A 157 2.91 14.53 -15.75
C SER A 157 3.47 13.67 -14.61
N LEU A 158 4.01 12.50 -14.93
CA LEU A 158 4.58 11.57 -13.95
C LEU A 158 5.82 12.14 -13.26
N ASP A 159 6.71 12.79 -14.01
CA ASP A 159 7.90 13.44 -13.45
C ASP A 159 7.52 14.59 -12.51
N ARG A 160 6.50 15.38 -12.87
CA ARG A 160 5.97 16.44 -12.00
C ARG A 160 5.39 15.88 -10.71
N ALA A 161 4.59 14.81 -10.79
CA ALA A 161 4.04 14.14 -9.61
C ALA A 161 5.16 13.59 -8.72
N LEU A 162 6.18 12.97 -9.32
CA LEU A 162 7.35 12.44 -8.61
C LEU A 162 8.12 13.56 -7.89
N GLY A 163 8.35 14.70 -8.54
CA GLY A 163 8.99 15.87 -7.94
C GLY A 163 8.24 16.39 -6.71
N ARG A 164 6.93 16.64 -6.84
CA ARG A 164 6.08 17.13 -5.73
C ARG A 164 6.06 16.17 -4.54
N LEU A 165 6.00 14.86 -4.79
CA LEU A 165 6.02 13.86 -3.73
C LEU A 165 7.38 13.78 -3.04
N ARG A 166 8.49 13.98 -3.76
CA ARG A 166 9.81 14.09 -3.15
C ARG A 166 9.96 15.34 -2.30
N GLU A 167 9.51 16.49 -2.80
CA GLU A 167 9.46 17.74 -2.02
C GLU A 167 8.65 17.56 -0.75
N PHE A 168 7.46 16.96 -0.86
CA PHE A 168 6.63 16.61 0.29
C PHE A 168 7.37 15.73 1.30
N ARG A 169 8.02 14.65 0.84
CA ARG A 169 8.80 13.74 1.71
C ARG A 169 9.96 14.45 2.39
N ASN A 170 10.66 15.33 1.66
CA ASN A 170 11.80 16.08 2.19
C ASN A 170 11.41 17.03 3.31
N ALA A 171 10.19 17.58 3.30
CA ALA A 171 9.67 18.40 4.40
C ALA A 171 9.56 17.64 5.74
N PHE A 172 9.59 16.29 5.70
CA PHE A 172 9.54 15.42 6.88
C PHE A 172 10.83 14.61 7.08
N GLN A 173 11.96 15.05 6.52
CA GLN A 173 13.22 14.27 6.52
C GLN A 173 13.68 13.83 7.93
N SER A 174 13.47 14.66 8.95
CA SER A 174 13.83 14.34 10.33
C SER A 174 13.05 13.14 10.86
N VAL A 175 11.74 13.09 10.61
CA VAL A 175 10.86 11.98 10.99
C VAL A 175 11.14 10.75 10.11
N GLU A 176 11.43 10.96 8.83
CA GLU A 176 11.72 9.89 7.87
C GLU A 176 12.96 9.06 8.22
N ALA A 177 14.01 9.68 8.75
CA ALA A 177 15.21 8.97 9.20
C ALA A 177 14.87 7.99 10.35
N GLU A 178 14.07 8.43 11.31
CA GLU A 178 13.59 7.61 12.41
C GLU A 178 12.67 6.48 11.92
N ILE A 179 11.70 6.78 11.07
CA ILE A 179 10.81 5.79 10.46
C ILE A 179 11.61 4.73 9.71
N ARG A 180 12.66 5.12 8.97
CA ARG A 180 13.53 4.18 8.24
C ARG A 180 14.24 3.24 9.21
N ALA A 181 14.80 3.75 10.31
CA ALA A 181 15.45 2.91 11.31
C ALA A 181 14.46 1.91 11.93
N ILE A 182 13.26 2.36 12.30
CA ILE A 182 12.20 1.50 12.87
C ILE A 182 11.77 0.43 11.86
N ARG A 183 11.60 0.78 10.57
CA ARG A 183 11.27 -0.18 9.49
C ARG A 183 12.33 -1.26 9.31
N LEU A 184 13.60 -0.91 9.41
CA LEU A 184 14.69 -1.88 9.33
C LEU A 184 14.68 -2.82 10.54
N ALA A 185 14.50 -2.27 11.75
CA ALA A 185 14.46 -3.04 12.98
C ALA A 185 13.27 -4.02 13.02
N MET A 186 12.07 -3.60 12.60
CA MET A 186 10.86 -4.44 12.72
C MET A 186 10.72 -5.51 11.63
N ARG A 187 11.60 -5.55 10.62
CA ARG A 187 11.37 -6.37 9.42
C ARG A 187 11.29 -7.87 9.75
N SER A 188 12.21 -8.37 10.59
CA SER A 188 12.18 -9.76 11.06
C SER A 188 10.94 -10.04 11.89
N ASP A 189 10.57 -9.12 12.77
CA ASP A 189 9.50 -9.30 13.74
C ASP A 189 8.13 -9.34 13.06
N VAL A 190 7.93 -8.50 12.03
CA VAL A 190 6.70 -8.50 11.23
C VAL A 190 6.57 -9.80 10.42
N GLU A 191 7.67 -10.31 9.87
CA GLU A 191 7.65 -11.58 9.14
C GLU A 191 7.40 -12.76 10.08
N LEU A 192 8.00 -12.75 11.29
CA LEU A 192 7.74 -13.74 12.33
C LEU A 192 6.27 -13.70 12.77
N LEU A 193 5.76 -12.51 13.15
CA LEU A 193 4.35 -12.32 13.52
C LEU A 193 3.42 -12.84 12.42
N TYR A 194 3.69 -12.50 11.16
CA TYR A 194 2.87 -12.94 10.04
C TYR A 194 2.80 -14.47 9.96
N ARG A 195 3.94 -15.16 10.06
CA ARG A 195 4.01 -16.64 10.01
C ARG A 195 3.30 -17.28 11.20
N GLU A 196 3.60 -16.83 12.42
CA GLU A 196 2.97 -17.36 13.64
C GLU A 196 1.45 -17.21 13.61
N CYS A 197 0.95 -16.08 13.07
CA CYS A 197 -0.49 -15.86 12.91
C CYS A 197 -1.11 -16.81 11.87
N GLN A 198 -0.40 -17.09 10.77
CA GLN A 198 -0.85 -18.06 9.77
C GLN A 198 -0.89 -19.47 10.33
N ASP A 199 0.13 -19.86 11.11
CA ASP A 199 0.24 -21.18 11.72
C ASP A 199 -0.85 -21.37 12.78
N TYR A 200 -1.02 -20.38 13.67
CA TYR A 200 -2.08 -20.38 14.68
C TYR A 200 -3.46 -20.49 14.05
N ALA A 201 -3.76 -19.64 13.05
CA ALA A 201 -5.06 -19.68 12.36
C ALA A 201 -5.27 -21.03 11.65
N THR A 202 -4.21 -21.59 11.06
CA THR A 202 -4.27 -22.90 10.40
C THR A 202 -4.60 -24.01 11.38
N GLN A 203 -3.86 -24.10 12.48
CA GLN A 203 -4.03 -25.15 13.48
C GLN A 203 -5.39 -25.03 14.16
N ARG A 204 -5.73 -23.84 14.65
CA ARG A 204 -6.97 -23.62 15.41
C ARG A 204 -8.23 -23.90 14.60
N ILE A 205 -8.24 -23.52 13.31
CA ILE A 205 -9.36 -23.80 12.42
C ILE A 205 -9.48 -25.30 12.14
N ALA A 206 -8.36 -26.00 11.93
CA ALA A 206 -8.36 -27.44 11.68
C ALA A 206 -8.90 -28.22 12.90
N ASP A 207 -8.40 -27.89 14.10
CA ASP A 207 -8.85 -28.52 15.35
C ASP A 207 -10.34 -28.31 15.58
N LEU A 208 -10.81 -27.07 15.46
CA LEU A 208 -12.23 -26.75 15.67
C LEU A 208 -13.13 -27.39 14.61
N ALA A 209 -12.67 -27.46 13.35
CA ALA A 209 -13.40 -28.14 12.29
C ALA A 209 -13.53 -29.64 12.58
N ALA A 210 -12.46 -30.30 13.02
CA ALA A 210 -12.48 -31.70 13.41
C ALA A 210 -13.45 -31.96 14.58
N ASP A 211 -13.43 -31.09 15.60
CA ASP A 211 -14.34 -31.18 16.75
C ASP A 211 -15.81 -30.97 16.35
N VAL A 212 -16.09 -30.03 15.45
CA VAL A 212 -17.45 -29.80 14.94
C VAL A 212 -17.95 -31.03 14.17
N VAL A 213 -17.13 -31.60 13.27
CA VAL A 213 -17.49 -32.80 12.51
C VAL A 213 -17.69 -34.00 13.43
N LYS A 214 -16.87 -34.15 14.48
CA LYS A 214 -17.00 -35.22 15.47
C LYS A 214 -18.31 -35.12 16.26
N ARG A 215 -18.73 -33.92 16.65
CA ARG A 215 -20.00 -33.69 17.39
C ARG A 215 -21.26 -33.83 16.54
N ALA A 216 -21.13 -33.73 15.21
CA ALA A 216 -22.25 -33.84 14.29
C ALA A 216 -22.56 -35.30 13.85
N LYS A 217 -21.73 -36.25 14.26
CA LYS A 217 -21.95 -37.70 14.08
C LYS A 217 -22.49 -38.31 15.37
#